data_AF-A0A933PBZ4-F1
#
_entry.id   AF-A0A933PBZ4-F1
#
_cell.length_a   1.000
_cell.length_b   1.000
_cell.length_c   1.000
_cell.angle_alpha   90.00
_cell.angle_beta   90.00
_cell.angle_gamma   90.00
#
_symmetry.space_group_name_H-M   'P 1'
#
loop_
_entity.id
_entity.type
_entity.pdbx_description
1 polymer ?
#
loop_
_entity_poly.entity_id
_entity_poly.type
_entity_poly.pdbx_seq_one_letter_code
_entity_poly.pdbx_strand_id
1 'polypeptide(L)'
;VTRWAAGADPFALLDACAAVPALAVVSSLSLSPTRLGVPGVAATVRVAVREADRAVTDDAVRRAAAAAGGRVERLDGEHLPAVLATLPVGGVR
;
A
#
# COMPACT_ATOMS: atom_id res chain seq x y z
N VAL A 1 1.56 -6.04 0.10
CA VAL A 1 2.47 -5.23 -0.77
C VAL A 1 1.85 -5.10 -2.14
N THR A 2 1.78 -3.90 -2.70
CA THR A 2 1.27 -3.66 -4.07
C THR A 2 2.43 -3.52 -5.03
N ARG A 3 2.37 -4.17 -6.20
CA ARG A 3 3.28 -3.95 -7.34
C ARG A 3 2.47 -3.46 -8.53
N TRP A 4 2.98 -2.45 -9.21
CA TRP A 4 2.35 -1.86 -10.38
C TRP A 4 3.07 -2.24 -11.67
N ALA A 5 2.30 -2.41 -12.74
CA ALA A 5 2.83 -2.44 -14.09
C ALA A 5 3.30 -1.03 -14.51
N ALA A 6 4.16 -0.98 -15.53
CA ALA A 6 4.56 0.27 -16.17
C ALA A 6 3.33 1.10 -16.59
N GLY A 7 3.23 2.35 -16.11
CA GLY A 7 2.15 3.28 -16.47
C GLY A 7 0.95 3.34 -15.51
N ALA A 8 0.95 2.58 -14.41
CA ALA A 8 -0.09 2.74 -13.38
C ALA A 8 0.17 3.97 -12.49
N ASP A 9 -0.90 4.51 -11.90
CA ASP A 9 -0.83 5.65 -10.99
C ASP A 9 -0.82 5.18 -9.52
N PRO A 10 0.34 5.13 -8.85
CA PRO A 10 0.43 4.75 -7.44
C PRO A 10 -0.17 5.81 -6.50
N PHE A 11 -0.34 7.06 -6.94
CA PHE A 11 -0.96 8.12 -6.13
C PHE A 11 -2.46 7.92 -6.01
N ALA A 12 -3.12 7.35 -7.02
CA ALA A 12 -4.52 6.95 -6.94
C ALA A 12 -4.80 5.96 -5.79
N LEU A 13 -3.84 5.08 -5.44
CA LEU A 13 -3.96 4.21 -4.26
C LEU A 13 -3.88 5.02 -2.96
N LEU A 14 -2.98 6.00 -2.89
CA LEU A 14 -2.83 6.86 -1.71
C LEU A 14 -4.09 7.69 -1.48
N ASP A 15 -4.64 8.29 -2.55
CA ASP A 15 -5.88 9.05 -2.50
C ASP A 15 -7.06 8.18 -2.07
N ALA A 16 -7.16 6.97 -2.62
CA ALA A 16 -8.20 6.03 -2.25
C ALA A 16 -8.04 5.52 -0.81
N CYS A 17 -6.81 5.37 -0.31
CA CYS A 17 -6.56 5.08 1.11
C CYS A 17 -6.91 6.26 2.03
N ALA A 18 -6.82 7.50 1.57
CA ALA A 18 -7.25 8.67 2.33
C ALA A 18 -8.78 8.71 2.54
N ALA A 19 -9.55 8.05 1.68
CA ALA A 19 -11.01 7.93 1.79
C ALA A 19 -11.48 6.77 2.69
N VAL A 20 -10.56 5.94 3.20
CA VAL A 20 -10.89 4.82 4.09
C VAL A 20 -11.18 5.35 5.51
N PRO A 21 -12.21 4.85 6.22
CA PRO A 21 -12.50 5.23 7.60
C PRO A 21 -11.46 4.62 8.57
N ALA A 22 -10.24 5.14 8.52
CA ALA A 22 -9.11 4.68 9.30
C ALA A 22 -8.72 5.68 10.39
N LEU A 23 -8.23 5.17 11.52
CA LEU A 23 -7.63 5.97 12.59
C LEU A 23 -6.26 6.51 12.16
N ALA A 24 -5.52 5.74 11.36
CA ALA A 24 -4.27 6.18 10.75
C ALA A 24 -4.01 5.38 9.47
N VAL A 25 -3.45 6.06 8.46
CA VAL A 25 -2.91 5.44 7.26
C VAL A 25 -1.44 5.84 7.16
N VAL A 26 -0.55 4.86 7.07
CA VAL A 26 0.88 5.09 6.85
C VAL A 26 1.30 4.33 5.60
N SER A 27 1.84 5.04 4.63
CA SER A 27 2.28 4.49 3.36
C SER A 27 3.78 4.68 3.16
N SER A 28 4.43 3.67 2.60
CA SER A 28 5.79 3.73 2.09
C SER A 28 5.81 3.31 0.64
N LEU A 29 6.41 4.16 -0.20
CA LEU A 29 6.61 3.92 -1.61
C LEU A 29 8.08 3.61 -1.87
N SER A 30 8.30 2.65 -2.75
CA SER A 30 9.64 2.24 -3.13
C SER A 30 9.71 2.07 -4.64
N LEU A 31 10.77 2.65 -5.21
CA LEU A 31 11.05 2.61 -6.63
C LEU A 31 12.23 1.67 -6.86
N SER A 32 12.09 0.77 -7.82
CA SER A 32 13.17 -0.11 -8.26
C SER A 32 13.47 0.15 -9.74
N PRO A 33 14.75 0.21 -10.14
CA PRO A 33 15.09 0.30 -11.55
C PRO A 33 14.58 -0.94 -12.30
N THR A 34 14.10 -0.75 -13.53
CA THR A 34 13.80 -1.87 -14.45
C THR A 34 14.61 -1.72 -15.73
N ARG A 35 14.81 -2.83 -16.43
CA ARG A 35 15.59 -2.87 -17.68
C ARG A 35 14.94 -2.11 -18.85
N LEU A 36 13.66 -1.72 -18.74
CA LEU A 36 12.87 -1.13 -19.83
C LEU A 36 12.63 0.38 -19.65
N GLY A 37 13.34 1.04 -18.73
CA GLY A 37 13.23 2.49 -18.54
C GLY A 37 11.99 2.97 -17.78
N VAL A 38 11.09 2.07 -17.37
CA VAL A 38 9.95 2.41 -16.51
C VAL A 38 10.20 1.89 -15.09
N PRO A 39 10.27 2.75 -14.06
CA PRO A 39 10.54 2.30 -12.69
C PRO A 39 9.44 1.35 -12.20
N GLY A 40 9.85 0.25 -11.59
CA GLY A 40 8.94 -0.63 -10.87
C GLY A 40 8.55 0.07 -9.58
N VAL A 41 7.26 0.21 -9.32
CA VAL A 41 6.76 0.83 -8.09
C VAL A 41 6.22 -0.26 -7.19
N ALA A 42 6.55 -0.19 -5.90
CA ALA A 42 5.92 -0.99 -4.87
C ALA A 42 5.52 -0.14 -3.67
N ALA A 43 4.34 -0.41 -3.11
CA ALA A 43 3.86 0.25 -1.89
C ALA A 43 3.55 -0.74 -0.78
N THR A 44 3.83 -0.28 0.43
CA THR A 44 3.38 -0.87 1.67
C THR A 44 2.49 0.15 2.36
N VAL A 45 1.25 -0.25 2.66
CA VAL A 45 0.28 0.59 3.38
C VAL A 45 -0.09 -0.12 4.68
N ARG A 46 -0.05 0.62 5.78
CA ARG A 46 -0.58 0.20 7.08
C ARG A 46 -1.80 1.04 7.38
N VAL A 47 -2.89 0.36 7.67
CA VAL A 47 -4.17 1.00 8.01
C VAL A 47 -4.54 0.57 9.42
N ALA A 48 -4.65 1.53 10.31
CA ALA A 48 -5.14 1.32 11.67
C ALA A 48 -6.64 1.64 11.69
N VAL A 49 -7.45 0.70 12.16
CA VAL A 49 -8.92 0.81 12.20
C VAL A 49 -9.43 0.27 13.53
N ARG A 50 -10.68 0.59 13.86
CA ARG A 50 -11.40 -0.16 14.90
C ARG A 50 -11.78 -1.53 14.35
N GLU A 51 -11.88 -2.54 15.20
CA GLU A 51 -12.23 -3.90 14.75
C GLU A 51 -13.58 -3.93 14.03
N ALA A 52 -14.56 -3.12 14.48
CA ALA A 52 -15.87 -3.00 13.83
C ALA A 52 -15.78 -2.53 12.36
N ASP A 53 -14.76 -1.75 12.01
CA ASP A 53 -14.58 -1.15 10.68
C ASP A 53 -13.65 -1.99 9.78
N ARG A 54 -13.10 -3.10 10.31
CA ARG A 54 -12.07 -3.90 9.65
C ARG A 54 -12.49 -4.44 8.29
N ALA A 55 -13.66 -5.08 8.22
CA ALA A 55 -14.13 -5.72 6.98
C ALA A 55 -14.42 -4.68 5.88
N VAL A 56 -15.04 -3.55 6.24
CA VAL A 56 -15.33 -2.45 5.31
C VAL A 56 -14.04 -1.83 4.79
N THR A 57 -13.06 -1.64 5.67
CA THR A 57 -11.74 -1.12 5.32
C THR A 57 -10.98 -2.06 4.40
N ASP A 58 -10.96 -3.37 4.69
CA ASP A 58 -10.31 -4.36 3.84
C ASP A 58 -10.88 -4.36 2.42
N ASP A 59 -12.21 -4.28 2.29
CA ASP A 59 -12.88 -4.20 0.99
C ASP A 59 -12.53 -2.89 0.25
N ALA A 60 -12.56 -1.75 0.96
CA ALA A 60 -12.21 -0.45 0.38
C ALA A 60 -10.76 -0.42 -0.15
N VAL A 61 -9.80 -0.93 0.63
CA VAL A 61 -8.38 -1.01 0.22
C VAL A 61 -8.20 -1.95 -0.97
N ARG A 62 -8.91 -3.09 -1.01
CA ARG A 62 -8.86 -4.00 -2.16
C ARG A 62 -9.42 -3.35 -3.42
N ARG A 63 -10.55 -2.65 -3.34
CA ARG A 63 -11.15 -1.91 -4.46
C ARG A 63 -10.26 -0.79 -4.95
N ALA A 64 -9.69 -0.01 -4.03
CA ALA A 64 -8.73 1.04 -4.32
C ALA A 64 -7.53 0.53 -5.13
N ALA A 65 -6.91 -0.55 -4.67
CA ALA A 65 -5.76 -1.13 -5.36
C ALA A 65 -6.13 -1.74 -6.70
N ALA A 66 -7.27 -2.42 -6.80
CA ALA A 66 -7.75 -2.97 -8.07
C ALA A 66 -8.01 -1.87 -9.10
N ALA A 67 -8.64 -0.76 -8.69
CA ALA A 67 -8.86 0.41 -9.54
C ALA A 67 -7.55 1.04 -10.02
N ALA A 68 -6.51 1.03 -9.19
CA ALA A 68 -5.16 1.48 -9.54
C ALA A 68 -4.31 0.44 -10.29
N GLY A 69 -4.90 -0.69 -10.74
CA GLY A 69 -4.18 -1.76 -11.45
C GLY A 69 -3.16 -2.51 -10.58
N GLY A 70 -3.24 -2.37 -9.26
CA GLY A 70 -2.40 -3.03 -8.29
C GLY A 70 -3.05 -4.29 -7.70
N ARG A 71 -2.26 -5.08 -6.97
CA ARG A 71 -2.74 -6.21 -6.16
C ARG A 71 -2.41 -5.97 -4.69
N VAL A 72 -3.32 -6.34 -3.79
CA VAL A 72 -3.08 -6.23 -2.34
C VAL A 72 -2.84 -7.60 -1.76
N GLU A 73 -1.77 -7.69 -0.98
CA GLU A 73 -1.48 -8.83 -0.13
C GLU A 73 -1.50 -8.35 1.31
N ARG A 74 -2.29 -9.03 2.14
CA ARG A 74 -2.35 -8.82 3.58
C ARG A 74 -1.14 -9.48 4.22
N LEU A 75 -0.59 -8.81 5.22
CA LEU A 75 0.52 -9.32 6.03
C LEU A 75 0.02 -9.73 7.41
N ASP A 76 -1.09 -10.48 7.46
CA ASP A 76 -1.71 -10.88 8.73
C ASP A 76 -0.71 -11.71 9.55
N GLY A 77 -0.38 -11.25 10.76
CA GLY A 77 0.64 -11.89 11.60
C GLY A 77 2.09 -11.54 11.24
N GLU A 78 2.34 -10.99 10.05
CA GLU A 78 3.66 -10.61 9.52
C GLU A 78 3.80 -9.09 9.40
N HIS A 79 3.50 -8.39 10.49
CA HIS A 79 3.47 -6.92 10.50
C HIS A 79 4.87 -6.28 10.51
N LEU A 80 5.90 -7.02 10.92
CA LEU A 80 7.26 -6.50 11.08
C LEU A 80 7.84 -5.94 9.75
N PRO A 81 7.76 -6.66 8.61
CA PRO A 81 8.11 -6.10 7.30
C PRO A 81 7.35 -4.81 6.97
N ALA A 82 6.06 -4.74 7.32
CA ALA A 82 5.25 -3.55 7.06
C ALA A 82 5.66 -2.38 7.94
N VAL A 83 5.95 -2.64 9.21
CA VAL A 83 6.43 -1.66 10.18
C VAL A 83 7.75 -1.09 9.72
N LEU A 84 8.76 -1.93 9.45
CA LEU A 84 10.08 -1.49 9.00
C LEU A 84 10.01 -0.66 7.73
N ALA A 85 9.23 -1.09 6.74
CA ALA A 85 9.03 -0.35 5.49
C ALA A 85 8.43 1.05 5.71
N THR A 86 7.66 1.25 6.77
CA THR A 86 6.91 2.49 7.08
C THR A 86 7.57 3.34 8.17
N LEU A 87 8.76 2.99 8.66
CA LEU A 87 9.48 3.81 9.62
C LEU A 87 10.04 5.08 8.95
N PRO A 88 10.06 6.24 9.65
CA PRO A 88 10.55 7.51 9.10
C PRO A 88 12.03 7.49 8.67
N VAL A 89 12.82 6.58 9.25
CA VAL A 89 14.25 6.39 8.92
C VAL A 89 14.47 5.67 7.58
N GLY A 90 13.40 5.28 6.89
CA GLY A 90 13.45 4.48 5.67
C GLY A 90 13.69 3.01 6.01
N GLY A 91 12.80 2.14 5.54
CA GLY A 91 12.98 0.70 5.68
C GLY A 91 14.30 0.28 5.06
N VAL A 92 15.12 -0.42 5.85
CA VAL A 92 16.32 -1.12 5.39
C VAL A 92 15.89 -2.01 4.23
N ARG A 93 16.31 -1.67 3.02
CA ARG A 93 16.17 -2.49 1.81
C ARG A 93 17.48 -3.21 1.54
#